data_AF-A0A2J5HMU7-F1
#
_entry.id   AF-A0A2J5HMU7-F1
#
_cell.length_a   1.000
_cell.length_b   1.000
_cell.length_c   1.000
_cell.angle_alpha   90.00
_cell.angle_beta   90.00
_cell.angle_gamma   90.00
#
_symmetry.space_group_name_H-M   'P 1'
#
loop_
_entity.id
_entity.type
_entity.pdbx_description
1 polymer ?
#
loop_
_entity_poly.entity_id
_entity_poly.type
_entity_poly.pdbx_seq_one_letter_code
_entity_poly.pdbx_strand_id
1 'polypeptide(L)'
;MVFSGVGDLQVIHPPRKERKIFPPRQGHAVGNLGDAIEFFRGNILPSLLRRGALFTPAPADIRLSIIHFLRPSERTKFVSPG
;
A
#
# COMPACT_ATOMS: atom_id res chain seq x y z
N MET A 1 5.75 2.24 -2.14
CA MET A 1 6.61 1.12 -1.70
C MET A 1 6.86 1.26 -0.21
N VAL A 2 6.71 0.18 0.56
CA VAL A 2 6.92 0.14 2.01
C VAL A 2 8.02 -0.88 2.31
N PHE A 3 9.04 -0.46 3.06
CA PHE A 3 10.03 -1.35 3.68
C PHE A 3 9.73 -1.42 5.17
N SER A 4 9.64 -2.62 5.72
CA SER A 4 9.52 -2.83 7.16
C SER A 4 10.33 -4.06 7.55
N GLY A 5 11.16 -3.94 8.58
CA GLY A 5 11.82 -5.09 9.23
C GLY A 5 10.97 -5.71 10.33
N VAL A 6 9.90 -5.03 10.76
CA VAL A 6 9.05 -5.40 11.88
C VAL A 6 7.64 -4.86 11.65
N GLY A 7 6.65 -5.72 11.42
CA GLY A 7 5.24 -5.30 11.39
C GLY A 7 4.46 -5.98 10.31
N ASP A 8 3.32 -6.56 10.69
CA ASP A 8 2.39 -7.18 9.79
C ASP A 8 1.57 -6.09 9.09
N LEU A 9 1.86 -5.85 7.81
CA LEU A 9 1.04 -4.97 7.00
C LEU A 9 -0.29 -5.67 6.72
N GLN A 10 -1.39 -4.97 6.99
CA GLN A 10 -2.72 -5.49 6.76
C GLN A 10 -3.36 -4.81 5.55
N VAL A 11 -3.90 -5.63 4.67
CA VAL A 11 -4.62 -5.19 3.47
C VAL A 11 -6.02 -5.77 3.52
N ILE A 12 -7.01 -4.96 3.15
CA ILE A 12 -8.38 -5.41 2.95
C ILE A 12 -8.56 -5.69 1.47
N HIS A 13 -8.91 -6.93 1.11
CA HIS A 13 -9.22 -7.29 -0.26
C HIS A 13 -10.50 -6.54 -0.70
N PRO A 14 -10.48 -5.65 -1.71
CA PRO A 14 -11.60 -4.75 -1.97
C PRO A 14 -12.92 -5.47 -2.32
N PRO A 15 -12.92 -6.53 -3.15
CA PRO A 15 -14.13 -7.32 -3.44
C PRO A 15 -14.58 -8.24 -2.29
N ARG A 16 -13.64 -8.86 -1.58
CA ARG A 16 -13.95 -9.95 -0.62
C ARG A 16 -14.12 -9.45 0.82
N LYS A 17 -13.69 -8.21 1.09
CA LYS A 17 -13.58 -7.62 2.43
C LYS A 17 -12.75 -8.45 3.42
N GLU A 18 -12.01 -9.43 2.92
CA GLU A 18 -11.11 -10.27 3.69
C GLU A 18 -9.85 -9.49 4.06
N ARG A 19 -9.42 -9.63 5.31
CA ARG A 19 -8.16 -9.08 5.79
C ARG A 19 -7.04 -10.07 5.52
N LYS A 20 -5.99 -9.61 4.84
CA LYS A 20 -4.76 -10.37 4.60
C LYS A 20 -3.58 -9.71 5.30
N ILE A 21 -2.77 -10.54 5.95
CA ILE A 21 -1.52 -10.13 6.59
C ILE A 21 -0.37 -10.38 5.62
N PHE A 22 0.49 -9.38 5.47
CA PHE A 22 1.74 -9.45 4.71
C PHE A 22 2.90 -9.31 5.69
N PRO A 23 3.55 -10.43 6.06
CA PRO A 23 4.70 -10.39 6.96
C PRO A 23 5.88 -9.71 6.25
N PRO A 24 6.75 -9.00 7.00
CA PRO A 24 7.96 -8.43 6.44
C PRO A 24 8.86 -9.55 5.90
N ARG A 25 9.47 -9.31 4.73
CA ARG A 25 10.42 -10.22 4.11
C ARG A 25 11.73 -9.48 3.86
N GLN A 26 12.83 -10.00 4.39
CA GLN A 26 14.15 -9.39 4.22
C GLN A 26 14.51 -9.28 2.73
N GLY A 27 15.08 -8.15 2.33
CA GLY A 27 15.42 -7.86 0.93
C GLY A 27 14.24 -7.61 0.00
N HIS A 28 13.00 -7.62 0.52
CA HIS A 28 11.79 -7.36 -0.27
C HIS A 28 11.15 -6.03 0.12
N ALA A 29 10.46 -5.43 -0.84
CA ALA A 29 9.65 -4.25 -0.63
C ALA A 29 8.19 -4.55 -0.96
N VAL A 30 7.26 -3.98 -0.20
CA VAL A 30 5.83 -4.09 -0.51
C VAL A 30 5.43 -2.92 -1.40
N GLY A 31 4.99 -3.22 -2.62
CA GLY A 31 4.36 -2.27 -3.52
C GLY A 31 2.84 -2.30 -3.38
N ASN A 32 2.19 -1.13 -3.45
CA ASN A 32 0.75 -1.07 -3.66
C ASN A 32 0.44 -0.12 -4.82
N LEU A 33 -0.71 -0.35 -5.44
CA LEU A 33 -1.29 0.60 -6.38
C LEU A 33 -2.14 1.58 -5.57
N GLY A 34 -1.98 2.87 -5.88
CA GLY A 34 -2.80 3.94 -5.35
C GLY A 34 -3.72 4.50 -6.43
N ASP A 35 -4.62 5.36 -6.00
CA ASP A 35 -5.76 5.84 -6.78
C ASP A 35 -5.36 6.51 -8.10
N ALA A 36 -4.18 7.14 -8.16
CA ALA A 36 -3.68 7.74 -9.41
C ALA A 36 -3.46 6.70 -10.53
N ILE A 37 -3.03 5.48 -10.20
CA ILE A 37 -2.85 4.40 -11.18
C ILE A 37 -4.20 3.76 -11.51
N GLU A 38 -5.06 3.58 -10.52
CA GLU A 38 -6.42 3.08 -10.72
C GLU A 38 -7.19 3.98 -11.71
N PHE A 39 -7.14 5.29 -11.49
CA PHE A 39 -7.72 6.30 -12.37
C PHE A 39 -7.13 6.24 -13.79
N PHE A 40 -5.79 6.22 -13.91
CA PHE A 40 -5.12 6.11 -15.21
C PHE A 40 -5.53 4.85 -16.00
N ARG A 41 -5.80 3.75 -15.30
CA ARG A 41 -6.16 2.47 -15.92
C ARG A 41 -7.66 2.28 -16.10
N GLY A 42 -8.49 3.29 -15.89
CA GLY A 42 -9.94 3.17 -16.02
C GLY A 42 -10.53 2.13 -15.06
N ASN A 43 -10.05 2.08 -13.81
CA ASN A 43 -10.51 1.16 -12.76
C ASN A 43 -10.24 -0.35 -13.01
N ILE A 44 -9.38 -0.70 -13.97
CA ILE A 44 -8.98 -2.11 -14.20
C ILE A 44 -8.14 -2.68 -13.04
N LEU A 45 -7.35 -1.82 -12.39
CA LEU A 45 -6.50 -2.20 -11.26
C LEU A 45 -6.95 -1.47 -9.99
N PRO A 46 -7.66 -2.14 -9.06
CA PRO A 46 -8.23 -1.47 -7.90
C PRO A 46 -7.14 -1.04 -6.92
N SER A 47 -7.28 0.18 -6.39
CA SER A 47 -6.47 0.64 -5.26
C SER A 47 -6.77 -0.21 -4.04
N LEU A 48 -5.72 -0.65 -3.36
CA LEU A 48 -5.85 -1.47 -2.16
C LEU A 48 -5.89 -0.56 -0.93
N LEU A 49 -7.03 -0.57 -0.24
CA LEU A 49 -7.17 0.05 1.07
C LEU A 49 -6.28 -0.67 2.08
N ARG A 50 -5.36 0.09 2.69
CA ARG A 50 -4.48 -0.38 3.76
C ARG A 50 -4.90 0.26 5.06
N ARG A 51 -5.08 -0.55 6.09
CA ARG A 51 -5.20 -0.08 7.48
C ARG A 51 -3.91 -0.48 8.18
N GLY A 52 -3.20 0.47 8.78
CA GLY A 52 -2.11 0.14 9.69
C GLY A 52 -2.69 -0.76 10.79
N ALA A 53 -2.00 -1.86 11.10
CA ALA A 53 -2.39 -2.68 12.24
C ALA A 53 -2.46 -1.78 13.48
N LEU A 54 -3.60 -1.74 14.18
CA LEU A 54 -3.62 -1.25 15.55
C LEU A 54 -2.83 -2.26 16.37
N PHE A 55 -1.56 -1.95 16.61
CA PHE A 55 -0.70 -2.74 17.48
C PHE A 55 -0.93 -2.23 18.90
N THR A 56 -1.24 -3.14 19.83
CA THR A 56 -1.06 -2.90 21.26
C THR A 56 0.38 -3.24 21.59
N PRO A 57 1.29 -2.25 21.73
CA PRO A 57 2.69 -2.55 21.94
C PRO A 57 2.93 -3.20 23.30
N ALA A 58 3.73 -4.26 23.30
CA ALA A 58 4.60 -4.52 24.44
C ALA A 58 5.66 -3.38 24.47
N PRO A 59 6.08 -2.87 25.64
CA PRO A 59 6.85 -1.62 25.76
C PRO A 59 8.20 -1.53 25.01
N ALA A 60 8.70 -2.62 24.40
CA ALA A 60 10.04 -2.73 23.84
C ALA A 60 10.12 -2.71 22.30
N ASP A 61 9.01 -2.83 21.56
CA ASP A 61 9.07 -3.01 20.10
C ASP A 61 8.88 -1.69 19.33
N ILE A 62 9.97 -1.02 19.00
CA ILE A 62 9.96 0.10 18.03
C ILE A 62 9.84 -0.48 16.62
N ARG A 63 8.77 -0.10 15.90
CA ARG A 63 8.61 -0.45 14.48
C ARG A 63 8.97 0.73 13.58
N LEU A 64 9.96 0.54 12.71
CA LEU A 64 10.33 1.51 11.69
C LEU A 64 9.87 1.01 10.31
N SER A 65 9.23 1.90 9.55
CA SER A 65 8.92 1.66 8.14
C SER A 65 9.34 2.84 7.29
N ILE A 66 9.92 2.56 6.12
CA ILE A 66 10.25 3.57 5.11
C ILE A 66 9.19 3.48 4.03
N ILE A 67 8.47 4.58 3.80
CA ILE A 67 7.40 4.66 2.81
C ILE A 67 7.84 5.61 1.69
N HIS A 68 7.89 5.09 0.47
CA HIS A 68 8.16 5.88 -0.73
C HIS A 68 6.90 5.98 -1.60
N PHE A 69 6.45 7.20 -1.86
CA PHE A 69 5.31 7.50 -2.72
C PHE A 69 5.77 7.90 -4.12
N LEU A 70 5.51 7.04 -5.10
CA LEU A 70 5.65 7.41 -6.51
C LEU A 70 4.37 8.14 -6.93
N ARG A 71 4.53 9.37 -7.40
CA ARG A 71 3.42 10.22 -7.83
C ARG A 71 3.70 10.77 -9.23
N PRO A 72 2.66 10.97 -10.07
CA PRO A 72 2.81 11.73 -11.30
C PRO A 72 3.35 13.13 -11.02
N SER A 73 4.05 13.70 -12.00
CA SER A 73 4.39 15.13 -11.97
C SER A 73 3.10 15.97 -11.88
N GLU A 74 3.16 17.11 -11.21
CA GLU A 74 2.03 18.06 -11.13
C GLU A 74 1.58 18.56 -12.51
N ARG A 75 2.46 18.46 -13.52
CA ARG A 75 2.15 18.84 -14.91
C ARG A 75 1.52 17.71 -15.73
N THR A 76 1.37 16.53 -15.15
CA THR A 76 0.79 15.37 -15.84
C THR A 76 -0.70 15.60 -16.06
N LYS A 77 -1.14 15.49 -17.31
CA LYS A 77 -2.56 15.48 -17.66
C LYS A 77 -2.99 14.06 -17.99
N PHE A 78 -4.05 13.60 -17.35
CA PHE A 78 -4.68 12.33 -17.69
C PHE A 78 -5.66 12.56 -18.84
N VAL A 79 -5.60 11.71 -19.86
CA VAL A 79 -6.54 11.72 -20.99
C VAL A 79 -7.32 10.41 -20.98
N SER A 80 -8.65 10.48 -21.09
CA SER A 80 -9.47 9.29 -21.25
C SER A 80 -9.17 8.65 -22.61
N PRO A 81 -9.10 7.31 -22.72
CA PRO A 81 -9.15 6.67 -24.02
C PRO A 81 -10.50 7.00 -24.66
N GLY A 82 -10.46 7.63 -25.83
CA GLY A 82 -11.65 7.91 -26.66
C GLY A 82 -12.18 6.66 -27.34
#